data_AF-A0A8T8S8Z7-F1
#
_entry.id   AF-A0A8T8S8Z7-F1
#
_cell.length_a   1.000
_cell.length_b   1.000
_cell.length_c   1.000
_cell.angle_alpha   90.00
_cell.angle_beta   90.00
_cell.angle_gamma   90.00
#
_symmetry.space_group_name_H-M   'P 1'
#
loop_
_entity.id
_entity.type
_entity.pdbx_description
1 polymer ?
#
loop_
_entity_poly.entity_id
_entity_poly.type
_entity_poly.pdbx_seq_one_letter_code
_entity_poly.pdbx_strand_id
1 'polypeptide(L)'
;MSSHLQAHYRKADRIMLGVLWLMFLYALGLAAWHSTWAQALLVGGTTVITMSLLQQLIPGRRLLRCCIAAAFMVMSALHINQSGGMVEMHFGIFVLLAFMVFYRDWLPIVVAATVIAVHHLSFFALQLQGAGVIVVPQGSWPTIFL
;
A
#
# COMPACT_ATOMS: atom_id res chain seq x y z
N MET A 1 6.47 -11.31 -25.95
CA MET A 1 6.49 -9.96 -25.35
C MET A 1 7.58 -9.17 -26.05
N SER A 2 7.33 -7.97 -26.59
CA SER A 2 8.38 -7.18 -27.23
C SER A 2 9.45 -6.77 -26.21
N SER A 3 10.71 -6.69 -26.64
CA SER A 3 11.84 -6.26 -25.79
C SER A 3 11.59 -4.88 -25.15
N HIS A 4 10.92 -3.98 -25.88
CA HIS A 4 10.51 -2.66 -25.41
C HIS A 4 9.54 -2.70 -24.24
N LEU A 5 8.53 -3.59 -24.26
CA LEU A 5 7.54 -3.68 -23.19
C LEU A 5 8.15 -4.28 -21.91
N GLN A 6 9.07 -5.23 -22.05
CA GLN A 6 9.80 -5.77 -20.90
C GLN A 6 10.71 -4.72 -20.26
N ALA A 7 11.40 -3.90 -21.07
CA ALA A 7 12.21 -2.80 -20.58
C ALA A 7 11.35 -1.73 -19.85
N HIS A 8 10.16 -1.43 -20.39
CA HIS A 8 9.18 -0.57 -19.73
C HIS A 8 8.79 -1.12 -18.34
N TYR A 9 8.47 -2.40 -18.23
CA TYR A 9 8.10 -3.00 -16.94
C TYR A 9 9.22 -2.92 -15.92
N ARG A 10 10.47 -3.21 -16.29
CA ARG A 10 11.62 -3.08 -15.37
C ARG A 10 11.89 -1.63 -14.96
N LYS A 11 11.63 -0.66 -15.84
CA LYS A 11 11.68 0.77 -15.49
C LYS A 11 10.57 1.13 -14.51
N ALA A 12 9.35 0.68 -14.77
CA ALA A 12 8.21 0.87 -13.89
C ALA A 12 8.47 0.28 -12.49
N ASP A 13 9.00 -0.94 -12.39
CA ASP A 13 9.34 -1.54 -11.10
C ASP A 13 10.27 -0.66 -10.26
N ARG A 14 11.34 -0.12 -10.88
CA ARG A 14 12.27 0.79 -10.19
C ARG A 14 11.60 2.08 -9.70
N ILE A 15 10.72 2.66 -10.52
CA ILE A 15 9.98 3.86 -10.13
C ILE A 15 9.04 3.54 -8.98
N MET A 16 8.27 2.46 -9.05
CA MET A 16 7.31 2.07 -8.02
C MET A 16 7.99 1.69 -6.71
N LEU A 17 9.15 1.02 -6.76
CA LEU A 17 9.93 0.77 -5.56
C LEU A 17 10.45 2.07 -4.93
N GLY A 18 10.86 3.05 -5.75
CA GLY A 18 11.20 4.38 -5.25
C GLY A 18 10.03 5.06 -4.53
N VAL A 19 8.83 4.98 -5.09
CA VAL A 19 7.60 5.46 -4.43
C VAL A 19 7.33 4.71 -3.13
N LEU A 20 7.53 3.38 -3.10
CA LEU A 20 7.35 2.57 -1.90
C LEU A 20 8.32 2.98 -0.78
N TRP A 21 9.57 3.26 -1.11
CA TRP A 21 10.55 3.79 -0.15
C TRP A 21 10.15 5.18 0.35
N LEU A 22 9.66 6.06 -0.52
CA LEU A 22 9.14 7.37 -0.10
C LEU A 22 7.97 7.22 0.88
N MET A 23 7.04 6.29 0.61
CA MET A 23 5.95 5.96 1.54
C MET A 23 6.48 5.45 2.88
N PHE A 24 7.56 4.68 2.91
CA PHE A 24 8.18 4.23 4.15
C PHE A 24 8.82 5.38 4.93
N LEU A 25 9.54 6.28 4.27
CA LEU A 25 10.05 7.49 4.90
C LEU A 25 8.92 8.34 5.50
N TYR A 26 7.79 8.44 4.80
CA TYR A 26 6.61 9.10 5.31
C TYR A 26 6.01 8.38 6.53
N ALA A 27 5.98 7.04 6.53
CA ALA A 27 5.56 6.25 7.69
C ALA A 27 6.48 6.45 8.91
N LEU A 28 7.78 6.64 8.71
CA LEU A 28 8.71 7.01 9.78
C LEU A 28 8.43 8.42 10.31
N GLY A 29 8.09 9.37 9.43
CA GLY A 29 7.64 10.70 9.82
C GLY A 29 6.37 10.67 10.69
N LEU A 30 5.36 9.90 10.27
CA LEU A 30 4.16 9.66 11.07
C LEU A 30 4.49 8.96 12.40
N ALA A 31 5.43 8.03 12.42
CA ALA A 31 5.86 7.37 13.64
C ALA A 31 6.52 8.30 14.64
N ALA A 32 7.30 9.27 14.17
CA ALA A 32 7.86 10.31 15.03
C ALA A 32 6.78 11.18 15.68
N TRP A 33 5.71 11.49 14.93
CA TRP A 33 4.60 12.33 15.41
C TRP A 33 3.63 11.57 16.34
N HIS A 34 3.27 10.34 15.98
CA HIS A 34 2.23 9.54 16.65
C HIS A 34 2.79 8.43 17.56
N SER A 35 4.11 8.34 17.73
CA SER A 35 4.79 7.29 18.53
C SER A 35 4.51 5.85 18.07
N THR A 36 4.24 5.65 16.77
CA THR A 36 3.93 4.34 16.17
C THR A 36 5.14 3.62 15.56
N TRP A 37 6.33 3.74 16.17
CA TRP A 37 7.59 3.21 15.62
C TRP A 37 7.56 1.71 15.33
N ALA A 38 6.93 0.92 16.21
CA ALA A 38 6.78 -0.51 16.00
C ALA A 38 6.02 -0.82 14.70
N GLN A 39 4.92 -0.11 14.42
CA GLN A 39 4.14 -0.29 13.20
C GLN A 39 4.96 0.09 11.96
N ALA A 40 5.66 1.24 12.01
CA ALA A 40 6.49 1.68 10.89
C ALA A 40 7.59 0.67 10.56
N LEU A 41 8.33 0.19 11.56
CA LEU A 41 9.44 -0.74 11.34
C LEU A 41 8.95 -2.16 10.98
N LEU A 42 7.95 -2.68 11.67
CA LEU A 42 7.46 -4.03 11.45
C LEU A 42 6.62 -4.15 10.18
N VAL A 43 5.67 -3.25 9.94
CA VAL A 43 4.82 -3.31 8.74
C VAL A 43 5.53 -2.63 7.57
N GLY A 44 5.95 -1.38 7.75
CA GLY A 44 6.58 -0.61 6.68
C GLY A 44 7.95 -1.15 6.28
N GLY A 45 8.81 -1.40 7.26
CA GLY A 45 10.17 -1.89 7.03
C GLY A 45 10.18 -3.26 6.35
N THR A 46 9.39 -4.22 6.83
CA THR A 46 9.31 -5.55 6.20
C THR A 46 8.72 -5.47 4.79
N THR A 47 7.74 -4.59 4.55
CA THR A 47 7.13 -4.38 3.23
C THR A 47 8.18 -3.89 2.22
N VAL A 48 8.93 -2.83 2.55
CA VAL A 48 9.93 -2.27 1.61
C VAL A 48 11.13 -3.18 1.39
N ILE A 49 11.57 -3.91 2.43
CA ILE A 49 12.64 -4.90 2.31
C ILE A 49 12.19 -6.05 1.41
N THR A 50 11.00 -6.61 1.66
CA THR A 50 10.48 -7.74 0.88
C THR A 50 10.33 -7.38 -0.60
N MET A 51 9.80 -6.19 -0.91
CA MET A 51 9.67 -5.75 -2.30
C MET A 51 11.02 -5.44 -2.95
N SER A 52 11.97 -4.89 -2.20
CA SER A 52 13.34 -4.67 -2.69
C SER A 52 14.06 -5.99 -3.03
N LEU A 53 13.82 -7.04 -2.26
CA LEU A 53 14.33 -8.39 -2.54
C LEU A 53 13.62 -9.01 -3.76
N LEU A 54 12.29 -8.99 -3.79
CA LEU A 54 11.52 -9.53 -4.93
C LEU A 54 11.86 -8.84 -6.25
N GLN A 55 12.12 -7.53 -6.23
CA GLN A 55 12.53 -6.82 -7.45
C GLN A 55 13.85 -7.33 -8.02
N GLN A 56 14.80 -7.77 -7.18
CA GLN A 56 16.05 -8.36 -7.64
C GLN A 56 15.83 -9.75 -8.24
N LEU A 57 14.88 -10.51 -7.70
CA LEU A 57 14.61 -11.90 -8.10
C LEU A 57 13.72 -12.02 -9.34
N ILE A 58 12.69 -11.19 -9.46
CA ILE A 58 11.65 -11.30 -10.50
C ILE A 58 11.35 -9.97 -11.24
N PRO A 59 12.37 -9.21 -11.69
CA PRO A 59 12.17 -7.91 -12.32
C PRO A 59 11.39 -8.00 -13.64
N GLY A 60 10.40 -7.13 -13.79
CA GLY A 60 9.52 -7.00 -14.95
C GLY A 60 8.49 -8.12 -15.08
N ARG A 61 8.37 -9.02 -14.10
CA ARG A 61 7.33 -10.05 -14.08
C ARG A 61 6.01 -9.48 -13.59
N ARG A 62 4.91 -9.99 -14.14
CA ARG A 62 3.55 -9.61 -13.71
C ARG A 62 3.29 -9.83 -12.22
N LEU A 63 3.88 -10.90 -11.67
CA LEU A 63 3.81 -11.20 -10.24
C LEU A 63 4.36 -10.05 -9.39
N LEU A 64 5.55 -9.52 -9.71
CA LEU A 64 6.15 -8.41 -8.99
C LEU A 64 5.25 -7.17 -9.01
N ARG A 65 4.64 -6.85 -10.16
CA ARG A 65 3.69 -5.73 -10.28
C ARG A 65 2.49 -5.88 -9.34
N CYS A 66 1.96 -7.09 -9.22
CA CYS A 66 0.85 -7.39 -8.31
C CYS A 66 1.31 -7.31 -6.84
N CYS A 67 2.52 -7.78 -6.52
CA CYS A 67 3.09 -7.65 -5.19
C CYS A 67 3.32 -6.19 -4.80
N ILE A 68 3.84 -5.36 -5.70
CA ILE A 68 3.99 -3.91 -5.51
C ILE A 68 2.63 -3.23 -5.30
N ALA A 69 1.63 -3.60 -6.08
CA ALA A 69 0.26 -3.09 -5.92
C ALA A 69 -0.30 -3.41 -4.52
N ALA A 70 -0.13 -4.64 -4.05
CA ALA A 70 -0.51 -5.03 -2.69
C ALA A 70 0.31 -4.25 -1.63
N ALA A 71 1.62 -4.10 -1.83
CA ALA A 71 2.50 -3.36 -0.93
C ALA A 71 2.11 -1.88 -0.81
N PHE A 72 1.69 -1.23 -1.90
CA PHE A 72 1.13 0.12 -1.86
C PHE A 72 -0.11 0.19 -0.96
N MET A 73 -1.01 -0.77 -1.05
CA MET A 73 -2.22 -0.79 -0.21
C MET A 73 -1.89 -1.08 1.26
N VAL A 74 -0.91 -1.95 1.54
CA VAL A 74 -0.40 -2.17 2.91
C VAL A 74 0.21 -0.89 3.49
N MET A 75 1.00 -0.15 2.71
CA MET A 75 1.57 1.12 3.15
C MET A 75 0.51 2.21 3.35
N SER A 76 -0.49 2.30 2.47
CA SER A 76 -1.63 3.20 2.66
C SER A 76 -2.42 2.87 3.93
N ALA A 77 -2.71 1.58 4.15
CA ALA A 77 -3.36 1.11 5.38
C ALA A 77 -2.55 1.47 6.63
N LEU A 78 -1.23 1.31 6.59
CA LEU A 78 -0.33 1.73 7.67
C LEU A 78 -0.45 3.24 7.92
N HIS A 79 -0.40 4.08 6.89
CA HIS A 79 -0.52 5.53 7.05
C HIS A 79 -1.88 5.96 7.62
N ILE A 80 -2.97 5.33 7.15
CA ILE A 80 -4.31 5.53 7.70
C ILE A 80 -4.33 5.16 9.19
N ASN A 81 -3.78 4.00 9.55
CA ASN A 81 -3.74 3.57 10.95
C ASN A 81 -2.88 4.50 11.84
N GLN A 82 -1.68 4.87 11.39
CA GLN A 82 -0.76 5.76 12.13
C GLN A 82 -1.36 7.15 12.36
N SER A 83 -2.21 7.60 11.45
CA SER A 83 -2.92 8.88 11.56
C SER A 83 -4.22 8.79 12.39
N GLY A 84 -4.58 7.62 12.91
CA GLY A 84 -5.84 7.44 13.63
C GLY A 84 -7.07 7.47 12.70
N GLY A 85 -6.91 7.05 11.45
CA GLY A 85 -8.01 6.93 10.49
C GLY A 85 -8.36 8.22 9.75
N MET A 86 -7.47 9.22 9.68
CA MET A 86 -7.76 10.50 9.01
C MET A 86 -8.25 10.28 7.57
N VAL A 87 -9.34 10.96 7.20
CA VAL A 87 -9.98 10.81 5.88
C VAL A 87 -9.02 11.23 4.76
N GLU A 88 -8.22 12.27 4.98
CA GLU A 88 -7.25 12.77 4.02
C GLU A 88 -6.22 11.70 3.62
N MET A 89 -5.92 10.77 4.51
CA MET A 89 -4.95 9.69 4.26
C MET A 89 -5.49 8.62 3.31
N HIS A 90 -6.82 8.52 3.18
CA HIS A 90 -7.46 7.61 2.25
C HIS A 90 -7.26 8.05 0.80
N PHE A 91 -7.08 9.36 0.53
CA PHE A 91 -6.82 9.84 -0.83
C PHE A 91 -5.57 9.22 -1.45
N GLY A 92 -4.58 8.83 -0.63
CA GLY A 92 -3.39 8.12 -1.08
C GLY A 92 -3.71 6.81 -1.83
N ILE A 93 -4.80 6.12 -1.48
CA ILE A 93 -5.22 4.89 -2.17
C ILE A 93 -5.52 5.17 -3.64
N PHE A 94 -6.30 6.21 -3.92
CA PHE A 94 -6.69 6.58 -5.29
C PHE A 94 -5.49 7.05 -6.12
N VAL A 95 -4.58 7.82 -5.50
CA VAL A 95 -3.33 8.24 -6.16
C VAL A 95 -2.49 7.02 -6.55
N LEU A 96 -2.36 6.03 -5.66
CA LEU A 96 -1.56 4.84 -5.94
C LEU A 96 -2.22 3.89 -6.94
N LEU A 97 -3.56 3.80 -6.97
CA LEU A 97 -4.28 3.13 -8.04
C LEU A 97 -4.02 3.80 -9.40
N ALA A 98 -3.98 5.13 -9.46
CA ALA A 98 -3.59 5.84 -10.67
C ALA A 98 -2.13 5.55 -11.06
N PHE A 99 -1.21 5.42 -10.10
CA PHE A 99 0.17 5.04 -10.38
C PHE A 99 0.27 3.66 -11.03
N MET A 100 -0.60 2.71 -10.68
CA MET A 100 -0.62 1.38 -11.30
C MET A 100 -0.90 1.42 -12.81
N VAL A 101 -1.56 2.47 -13.34
CA VAL A 101 -1.75 2.66 -14.78
C VAL A 101 -0.41 2.77 -15.51
N PHE A 102 0.66 3.25 -14.85
CA PHE A 102 2.00 3.31 -15.43
C PHE A 102 2.53 1.92 -15.82
N TYR A 103 2.11 0.87 -15.12
CA TYR A 103 2.44 -0.50 -15.50
C TYR A 103 1.78 -0.93 -16.81
N ARG A 104 0.76 -0.24 -17.32
CA ARG A 104 0.00 -0.63 -18.51
C ARG A 104 -0.50 -2.07 -18.43
N ASP A 105 -0.89 -2.49 -17.24
CA ASP A 105 -1.43 -3.80 -16.92
C ASP A 105 -2.60 -3.58 -15.96
N TRP A 106 -3.77 -4.12 -16.31
CA TRP A 106 -4.99 -3.94 -15.53
C TRP A 106 -4.99 -4.74 -14.23
N LEU A 107 -4.27 -5.87 -14.18
CA LEU A 107 -4.34 -6.80 -13.05
C LEU A 107 -3.78 -6.20 -11.75
N PRO A 108 -2.63 -5.49 -11.72
CA PRO A 108 -2.17 -4.78 -10.53
C PRO A 108 -3.22 -3.82 -9.92
N ILE A 109 -4.02 -3.15 -10.75
CA ILE A 109 -5.10 -2.26 -10.29
C ILE A 109 -6.16 -3.06 -9.53
N VAL A 110 -6.60 -4.19 -10.11
CA VAL A 110 -7.59 -5.08 -9.47
C VAL A 110 -7.04 -5.68 -8.19
N VAL A 111 -5.76 -6.07 -8.17
CA VAL A 111 -5.10 -6.58 -6.95
C VAL A 111 -5.08 -5.51 -5.86
N ALA A 112 -4.66 -4.28 -6.16
CA ALA A 112 -4.68 -3.19 -5.19
C ALA A 112 -6.10 -2.93 -4.67
N ALA A 113 -7.08 -2.77 -5.56
CA ALA A 113 -8.48 -2.56 -5.18
C ALA A 113 -9.03 -3.69 -4.29
N THR A 114 -8.68 -4.94 -4.59
CA THR A 114 -9.09 -6.09 -3.78
C THR A 114 -8.43 -6.08 -2.41
N VAL A 115 -7.12 -5.86 -2.34
CA VAL A 115 -6.38 -5.83 -1.06
C VAL A 115 -6.92 -4.74 -0.15
N ILE A 116 -7.16 -3.55 -0.69
CA ILE A 116 -7.63 -2.43 0.12
C ILE A 116 -9.08 -2.61 0.56
N ALA A 117 -9.96 -3.19 -0.27
CA ALA A 117 -11.32 -3.54 0.11
C ALA A 117 -11.35 -4.58 1.25
N VAL A 118 -10.54 -5.64 1.13
CA VAL A 118 -10.40 -6.64 2.19
C VAL A 118 -9.88 -6.01 3.47
N HIS A 119 -8.87 -5.15 3.39
CA HIS A 119 -8.36 -4.41 4.54
C HIS A 119 -9.47 -3.58 5.20
N HIS A 120 -10.19 -2.74 4.47
CA HIS A 120 -11.23 -1.87 5.04
C HIS A 120 -12.31 -2.68 5.75
N LEU A 121 -12.83 -3.74 5.13
CA LEU A 121 -13.88 -4.56 5.72
C LEU A 121 -13.39 -5.34 6.95
N SER A 122 -12.25 -6.02 6.84
CA SER A 122 -11.75 -6.86 7.93
C SER A 122 -11.17 -6.05 9.09
N PHE A 123 -10.42 -4.98 8.81
CA PHE A 123 -9.83 -4.14 9.86
C PHE A 123 -10.87 -3.26 10.52
N PHE A 124 -11.93 -2.85 9.81
CA PHE A 124 -13.05 -2.19 10.47
C PHE A 124 -13.80 -3.16 11.41
N ALA A 125 -14.00 -4.42 11.02
CA ALA A 125 -14.55 -5.44 11.91
C ALA A 125 -13.71 -5.58 13.19
N LEU A 126 -12.38 -5.61 13.04
CA LEU A 126 -11.42 -5.66 14.15
C LEU A 126 -11.43 -4.38 14.99
N GLN A 127 -11.57 -3.21 14.37
CA GLN A 127 -11.69 -1.93 15.06
C GLN A 127 -12.94 -1.91 15.96
N LEU A 128 -14.09 -2.38 15.47
CA LEU A 128 -15.32 -2.48 16.26
C LEU A 128 -15.18 -3.43 17.46
N GLN A 129 -14.26 -4.39 17.38
CA GLN A 129 -13.93 -5.32 18.48
C GLN A 129 -12.85 -4.77 19.43
N GLY A 130 -12.32 -3.57 19.19
CA GLY A 130 -11.31 -2.96 20.04
C GLY A 130 -9.90 -3.51 19.84
N ALA A 131 -9.58 -4.10 18.69
CA ALA A 131 -8.28 -4.74 18.43
C ALA A 131 -7.08 -3.77 18.25
N GLY A 132 -7.25 -2.48 18.55
CA GLY A 132 -6.18 -1.48 18.46
C GLY A 132 -5.75 -1.10 17.04
N VAL A 133 -6.58 -1.42 16.03
CA VAL A 133 -6.45 -0.94 14.65
C VAL A 133 -7.52 0.11 14.36
N ILE A 134 -7.17 1.11 13.56
CA ILE A 134 -8.03 2.24 13.23
C ILE A 134 -8.04 2.44 11.72
N VAL A 135 -9.20 2.23 11.11
CA VAL A 135 -9.48 2.51 9.69
C VAL A 135 -10.14 3.89 9.55
N VAL A 136 -11.10 4.20 10.43
CA VAL A 136 -11.84 5.48 10.44
C VAL A 136 -12.03 5.96 11.88
N PRO A 137 -12.08 7.26 12.19
CA PRO A 137 -12.05 7.74 13.57
C PRO A 137 -13.35 7.43 14.32
N GLN A 138 -14.49 7.61 13.63
CA GLN A 138 -15.84 7.32 14.12
C GLN A 138 -16.64 6.73 12.95
N GLY A 139 -16.63 5.40 12.84
CA GLY A 139 -17.23 4.70 11.70
C GLY A 139 -18.39 3.81 12.09
N SER A 140 -19.32 3.64 11.15
CA SER A 140 -20.34 2.59 11.15
C SER A 140 -20.17 1.74 9.89
N TRP A 141 -20.82 0.57 9.80
CA TRP A 141 -20.74 -0.27 8.61
C TRP A 141 -21.11 0.48 7.31
N PRO A 142 -22.17 1.32 7.26
CA PRO A 142 -22.43 2.17 6.10
C PRO A 142 -21.27 3.09 5.71
N THR A 143 -20.54 3.64 6.69
CA THR A 143 -19.40 4.54 6.44
C THR A 143 -18.28 3.86 5.66
N ILE A 144 -18.07 2.55 5.85
CA ILE A 144 -17.00 1.80 5.19
C ILE A 144 -17.32 1.48 3.73
N PHE A 145 -18.59 1.53 3.33
CA PHE A 145 -19.01 1.27 1.94
C PHE A 145 -19.06 2.53 1.06
N LEU A 146 -18.80 3.71 1.64
CA LEU A 146 -18.72 4.99 0.94
C LEU A 146 -17.29 5.26 0.47
#